data_AF-A0A4D8PWK6-F1
#
_entry.id   AF-A0A4D8PWK6-F1
#
_cell.length_a   1.000
_cell.length_b   1.000
_cell.length_c   1.000
_cell.angle_alpha   90.00
_cell.angle_beta   90.00
_cell.angle_gamma   90.00
#
_symmetry.space_group_name_H-M   'P 1'
#
loop_
_entity.id
_entity.type
_entity.pdbx_description
1 polymer ?
#
loop_
_entity_poly.entity_id
_entity_poly.type
_entity_poly.pdbx_seq_one_letter_code
_entity_poly.pdbx_strand_id
1 'polypeptide(L)'
;MKGLAELPCIDPLDRLKAFIVSKNKKLTDIDPDFDIIENRLIDSLQFIEFVYLIQELSGRSIALDKIDLDHFKNLNTIRQEYFL
;
A
#
# COMPACT_ATOMS: atom_id res chain seq x y z
N MET A 1 -20.42 23.99 4.96
CA MET A 1 -19.25 23.37 5.63
C MET A 1 -19.42 21.87 5.45
N LYS A 2 -18.76 21.30 4.42
CA LYS A 2 -19.01 19.92 4.00
C LYS A 2 -18.45 19.00 5.08
N GLY A 3 -19.32 18.26 5.77
CA GLY A 3 -18.92 17.21 6.69
C GLY A 3 -18.01 16.24 5.96
N LEU A 4 -16.74 16.23 6.34
CA LEU A 4 -15.88 15.09 6.13
C LEU A 4 -16.45 14.02 7.05
N ALA A 5 -17.38 13.22 6.52
CA ALA A 5 -17.73 11.97 7.14
C ALA A 5 -16.41 11.28 7.46
N GLU A 6 -16.18 11.00 8.74
CA GLU A 6 -15.21 10.03 9.17
C GLU A 6 -15.55 8.76 8.39
N LEU A 7 -14.83 8.53 7.29
CA LEU A 7 -14.85 7.24 6.63
C LEU A 7 -14.52 6.23 7.74
N PRO A 8 -15.18 5.07 7.81
CA PRO A 8 -14.87 4.06 8.83
C PRO A 8 -13.36 3.88 8.86
N CYS A 9 -12.77 3.57 10.02
CA CYS A 9 -11.33 3.27 10.13
C CYS A 9 -10.99 2.12 9.18
N ILE A 10 -10.80 2.42 7.90
CA ILE A 10 -10.53 1.45 6.86
C ILE A 10 -9.15 0.94 7.24
N ASP A 11 -9.07 -0.36 7.51
CA ASP A 11 -7.83 -1.01 7.87
C ASP A 11 -6.74 -0.54 6.89
N PRO A 12 -5.55 -0.14 7.36
CA PRO A 12 -4.49 0.32 6.47
C PRO A 12 -4.24 -0.64 5.31
N LEU A 13 -4.33 -1.96 5.53
CA LEU A 13 -4.19 -2.95 4.47
C LEU A 13 -5.34 -2.91 3.46
N ASP A 14 -6.58 -2.65 3.88
CA ASP A 14 -7.69 -2.48 2.94
C ASP A 14 -7.47 -1.28 2.01
N ARG A 15 -6.85 -0.20 2.52
CA ARG A 15 -6.46 0.95 1.68
C ARG A 15 -5.35 0.60 0.69
N LEU A 16 -4.30 -0.10 1.14
CA LEU A 16 -3.21 -0.56 0.26
C LEU A 16 -3.72 -1.51 -0.82
N LYS A 17 -4.60 -2.44 -0.43
CA LYS A 17 -5.26 -3.39 -1.31
C LYS A 17 -6.11 -2.70 -2.37
N ALA A 18 -6.95 -1.75 -1.96
CA ALA A 18 -7.75 -0.95 -2.88
C ALA A 18 -6.87 -0.17 -3.88
N PHE A 19 -5.72 0.35 -3.42
CA PHE A 19 -4.76 1.00 -4.31
C PHE A 19 -4.25 0.04 -5.39
N ILE A 20 -3.75 -1.14 -5.02
CA ILE A 20 -3.20 -2.13 -5.97
C ILE A 20 -4.27 -2.60 -6.97
N VAL A 21 -5.48 -2.89 -6.49
CA VAL A 21 -6.62 -3.27 -7.32
C VAL A 21 -7.01 -2.14 -8.28
N SER A 22 -7.00 -0.88 -7.84
CA SER A 22 -7.34 0.26 -8.70
C SER A 22 -6.40 0.44 -9.89
N LYS A 23 -5.13 0.03 -9.77
CA LYS A 23 -4.13 0.07 -10.85
C LYS A 23 -4.30 -1.10 -11.83
N ASN A 24 -5.02 -2.15 -11.46
CA ASN A 24 -5.18 -3.38 -12.22
C ASN A 24 -6.66 -3.71 -12.47
N LYS A 25 -7.23 -3.23 -13.57
CA LYS A 25 -8.67 -3.40 -13.90
C LYS A 25 -9.19 -4.85 -13.97
N LYS A 26 -8.30 -5.84 -14.01
CA LYS A 26 -8.65 -7.28 -14.04
C LYS A 26 -8.63 -7.94 -12.66
N LEU A 27 -8.01 -7.28 -11.68
CA LEU A 27 -7.99 -7.75 -10.30
C LEU A 27 -9.20 -7.16 -9.59
N THR A 28 -9.95 -7.99 -8.87
CA THR A 28 -10.98 -7.55 -7.93
C THR A 28 -10.50 -7.68 -6.48
N ASP A 29 -9.44 -8.47 -6.29
CA ASP A 29 -8.90 -8.87 -5.01
C ASP A 29 -7.41 -9.24 -5.18
N ILE A 30 -6.66 -9.26 -4.08
CA ILE A 30 -5.26 -9.70 -3.98
C ILE A 30 -5.05 -10.41 -2.63
N ASP A 31 -4.38 -11.55 -2.68
CA ASP A 31 -3.97 -12.31 -1.50
C ASP A 31 -2.88 -11.55 -0.72
N PRO A 32 -2.94 -11.45 0.62
CA PRO A 32 -1.95 -10.73 1.41
C PRO A 32 -0.50 -11.20 1.27
N ASP A 33 -0.29 -12.46 0.87
CA ASP A 33 1.03 -13.05 0.64
C ASP A 33 1.48 -12.95 -0.83
N PHE A 34 0.64 -12.42 -1.72
CA PHE A 34 0.94 -12.28 -3.14
C PHE A 34 2.06 -11.27 -3.39
N ASP A 35 3.03 -11.67 -4.22
CA ASP A 35 4.18 -10.83 -4.53
C ASP A 35 3.80 -9.68 -5.48
N ILE A 36 3.76 -8.46 -4.94
CA ILE A 36 3.39 -7.22 -5.63
C ILE A 36 4.48 -6.80 -6.63
N ILE A 37 5.74 -7.01 -6.27
CA ILE A 37 6.91 -6.50 -6.99
C ILE A 37 7.26 -7.44 -8.15
N GLU A 38 7.38 -8.74 -7.89
CA GLU A 38 7.70 -9.74 -8.92
C GLU A 38 6.62 -9.77 -10.02
N ASN A 39 5.35 -9.65 -9.64
CA ASN A 39 4.23 -9.63 -10.58
C ASN A 39 3.96 -8.25 -11.20
N ARG A 40 4.74 -7.23 -10.84
CA ARG A 40 4.61 -5.84 -11.33
C ARG A 40 3.19 -5.30 -11.22
N LEU A 41 2.54 -5.57 -10.09
CA LEU A 41 1.18 -5.07 -9.85
C LEU A 41 1.16 -3.54 -9.71
N ILE A 42 2.31 -2.96 -9.35
CA ILE A 42 2.55 -1.53 -9.40
C ILE A 42 3.80 -1.27 -10.23
N ASP A 43 3.76 -0.24 -11.07
CA ASP A 43 4.94 0.24 -11.79
C ASP A 43 5.80 1.17 -10.92
N SER A 44 6.93 1.62 -11.45
CA SER A 44 7.89 2.48 -10.72
C SER A 44 7.31 3.82 -10.26
N LEU A 45 6.36 4.40 -11.00
CA LEU A 45 5.72 5.66 -10.61
C LEU A 45 4.65 5.40 -9.54
N GLN A 46 3.85 4.36 -9.73
CA GLN A 46 2.84 3.92 -8.75
C GLN A 46 3.48 3.47 -7.44
N PHE A 47 4.70 2.93 -7.48
CA PHE A 47 5.45 2.58 -6.28
C PHE A 47 5.74 3.79 -5.40
N ILE A 48 6.08 4.94 -6.00
CA ILE A 48 6.28 6.18 -5.25
C ILE A 48 4.97 6.60 -4.55
N GLU A 49 3.85 6.60 -5.27
CA GLU A 49 2.51 6.88 -4.71
C GLU A 49 2.16 5.88 -3.58
N PHE A 50 2.54 4.61 -3.73
CA PHE A 50 2.28 3.55 -2.78
C PHE A 50 3.06 3.76 -1.48
N VAL A 51 4.35 4.15 -1.57
CA VAL A 51 5.15 4.51 -0.38
C VAL A 51 4.54 5.73 0.31
N TYR A 52 4.10 6.76 -0.44
CA TYR A 52 3.42 7.91 0.16
C TYR A 52 2.16 7.50 0.94
N LEU A 53 1.34 6.62 0.37
CA LEU A 53 0.15 6.10 1.06
C LEU A 53 0.53 5.36 2.35
N ILE A 54 1.58 4.54 2.34
CA ILE A 54 2.06 3.85 3.55
C ILE A 54 2.52 4.86 4.61
N GLN A 55 3.22 5.93 4.22
CA GLN A 55 3.61 7.00 5.16
C GLN A 55 2.40 7.68 5.80
N GLU A 56 1.39 8.04 4.99
CA GLU A 56 0.17 8.67 5.50
C GLU A 56 -0.59 7.77 6.46
N LEU A 57 -0.70 6.48 6.14
CA LEU A 57 -1.43 5.51 6.96
C LEU A 57 -0.68 5.12 8.23
N SER A 58 0.65 5.01 8.17
CA SER A 58 1.48 4.61 9.32
C SER A 58 1.88 5.80 10.21
N GLY A 59 1.78 7.03 9.69
CA GLY A 59 2.31 8.22 10.35
C GLY A 59 3.85 8.26 10.41
N ARG A 60 4.54 7.39 9.66
CA ARG A 60 6.00 7.29 9.62
C ARG A 60 6.56 7.98 8.38
N SER A 61 7.77 8.54 8.51
CA SER A 61 8.53 9.03 7.35
C SER A 61 9.39 7.89 6.78
N ILE A 62 9.35 7.70 5.46
CA ILE A 62 10.07 6.68 4.72
C ILE A 62 10.99 7.39 3.71
N ALA A 63 12.29 7.20 3.86
CA ALA A 63 13.29 7.73 2.94
C ALA A 63 13.34 6.87 1.68
N LEU A 64 12.79 7.37 0.56
CA LEU A 64 12.74 6.66 -0.74
C LEU A 64 14.11 6.23 -1.26
N ASP A 65 15.19 6.93 -0.90
CA ASP A 65 16.56 6.58 -1.27
C ASP A 65 17.15 5.41 -0.45
N LYS A 66 16.47 4.98 0.63
CA LYS A 66 16.95 3.95 1.56
C LYS A 66 15.97 2.78 1.74
N ILE A 67 14.94 2.71 0.91
CA ILE A 67 13.98 1.62 0.97
C ILE A 67 14.63 0.30 0.57
N ASP A 68 14.24 -0.76 1.27
CA ASP A 68 14.44 -2.12 0.82
C ASP A 68 13.17 -2.59 0.10
N LEU A 69 13.30 -3.09 -1.12
CA LEU A 69 12.15 -3.58 -1.89
C LEU A 69 11.52 -4.81 -1.25
N ASP A 70 12.27 -5.60 -0.49
CA ASP A 70 11.73 -6.76 0.22
C ASP A 70 10.65 -6.36 1.25
N HIS A 71 10.70 -5.15 1.79
CA HIS A 71 9.67 -4.64 2.72
C HIS A 71 8.32 -4.41 2.04
N PHE A 72 8.30 -4.31 0.71
CA PHE A 72 7.10 -4.05 -0.10
C PHE A 72 6.66 -5.26 -0.92
N LYS A 73 7.28 -6.43 -0.65
CA LYS A 73 7.04 -7.67 -1.39
C LYS A 73 5.58 -8.08 -1.40
N ASN A 74 4.91 -8.05 -0.25
CA ASN A 74 3.49 -8.37 -0.10
C ASN A 74 2.85 -7.59 1.06
N LEU A 75 1.51 -7.64 1.16
CA LEU A 75 0.77 -6.89 2.18
C LEU A 75 1.10 -7.35 3.61
N ASN A 76 1.39 -8.63 3.80
CA ASN A 76 1.80 -9.16 5.10
C ASN A 76 3.13 -8.57 5.57
N THR A 77 4.14 -8.52 4.71
CA THR A 77 5.43 -7.88 5.04
C THR A 77 5.23 -6.40 5.35
N ILE A 78 4.47 -5.67 4.51
CA ILE A 78 4.20 -4.25 4.74
C ILE A 78 3.53 -4.02 6.10
N ARG A 79 2.59 -4.88 6.50
CA ARG A 79 1.98 -4.83 7.84
C ARG A 79 3.02 -4.95 8.95
N GLN A 80 3.92 -5.94 8.85
CA GLN A 80 4.95 -6.18 9.86
C GLN A 80 5.93 -5.01 9.97
N GLU A 81 6.36 -4.45 8.84
CA GLU A 81 7.39 -3.41 8.81
C GLU A 81 6.86 -2.02 9.20
N TYR A 82 5.61 -1.69 8.83
CA TYR A 82 5.12 -0.31 8.91
C TYR A 82 3.94 -0.09 9.87
N PHE A 83 3.19 -1.14 10.24
CA PHE A 83 1.94 -1.01 11.00
C PHE A 83 1.93 -1.75 12.35
N LEU A 84 2.94 -2.56 12.63
CA LEU A 84 3.23 -3.14 13.94
C LEU A 84 4.40 -2.41 14.61
#